data_AF-A0A7V6PBC1-F1
#
_entry.id   AF-A0A7V6PBC1-F1
#
_cell.length_a   1.000
_cell.length_b   1.000
_cell.length_c   1.000
_cell.angle_alpha   90.00
_cell.angle_beta   90.00
_cell.angle_gamma   90.00
#
_symmetry.space_group_name_H-M   'P 1'
#
loop_
_entity.id
_entity.type
_entity.pdbx_description
1 polymer ?
#
loop_
_entity_poly.entity_id
_entity_poly.type
_entity_poly.pdbx_seq_one_letter_code
_entity_poly.pdbx_strand_id
1 'polypeptide(L)'
;NGRAVRRVLGGICSKLVLADGTIAGSDLDMASAVRFGVAELELTLAEALRMASHYPARYLRLDDRGTFRPGMRMDAVHLDDGLFAKATWLSGEKQLAG
;
A
#
# COMPACT_ATOMS: atom_id res chain seq x y z
N ASN A 1 21.96 -13.30 -6.24
CA ASN A 1 22.24 -14.00 -7.52
C ASN A 1 22.56 -13.09 -8.71
N GLY A 2 22.72 -11.76 -8.55
CA GLY A 2 23.26 -10.89 -9.62
C GLY A 2 22.46 -10.80 -10.93
N ARG A 3 21.20 -11.30 -10.97
CA ARG A 3 20.37 -11.26 -12.18
C ARG A 3 19.83 -9.84 -12.39
N ALA A 4 19.95 -9.33 -13.60
CA ALA A 4 19.39 -8.03 -13.96
C ALA A 4 17.86 -8.05 -13.86
N VAL A 5 17.30 -7.05 -13.17
CA VAL A 5 15.86 -6.82 -13.04
C VAL A 5 15.52 -5.55 -13.79
N ARG A 6 14.50 -5.61 -14.66
CA ARG A 6 13.98 -4.43 -15.37
C ARG A 6 12.55 -4.14 -14.91
N ARG A 7 12.25 -2.85 -14.74
CA ARG A 7 10.88 -2.36 -14.60
C ARG A 7 10.22 -2.36 -15.97
N VAL A 8 9.03 -2.94 -16.06
CA VAL A 8 8.16 -2.89 -17.24
C VAL A 8 6.86 -2.23 -16.82
N LEU A 9 6.50 -1.15 -17.51
CA LEU A 9 5.23 -0.47 -17.29
C LEU A 9 4.10 -1.44 -17.68
N GLY A 10 3.16 -1.65 -16.75
CA GLY A 10 1.86 -2.25 -17.08
C GLY A 10 0.87 -1.16 -17.44
N GLY A 11 -0.39 -1.55 -17.67
CA GLY A 11 -1.46 -0.56 -17.85
C GLY A 11 -1.59 0.36 -16.64
N ILE A 12 -1.43 -0.19 -15.43
CA ILE A 12 -1.79 0.51 -14.18
C ILE A 12 -0.73 0.31 -13.10
N CYS A 13 -0.32 -0.94 -12.88
CA CYS A 13 0.81 -1.26 -12.01
C CYS A 13 2.01 -1.71 -12.83
N SER A 14 3.20 -1.25 -12.46
CA SER A 14 4.45 -1.75 -13.03
C SER A 14 4.79 -3.13 -12.50
N LYS A 15 5.46 -3.95 -13.32
CA LYS A 15 6.00 -5.25 -12.92
C LYS A 15 7.52 -5.26 -13.06
N LEU A 16 8.17 -6.00 -12.18
CA LEU A 16 9.60 -6.27 -12.28
C LEU A 16 9.78 -7.61 -12.98
N VAL A 17 10.63 -7.66 -14.01
CA VAL A 17 10.89 -8.89 -14.76
C VAL A 17 12.38 -9.13 -14.97
N LEU A 18 12.73 -10.39 -15.15
CA LEU A 18 14.06 -10.85 -15.52
C LEU A 18 14.24 -10.79 -17.05
N ALA A 19 15.46 -11.04 -17.53
CA ALA A 19 15.77 -11.04 -18.95
C ALA A 19 14.89 -12.01 -19.75
N ASP A 20 14.60 -13.18 -19.17
CA ASP A 20 13.73 -14.23 -19.74
C ASP A 20 12.22 -13.92 -19.64
N GLY A 21 11.83 -12.79 -19.04
CA GLY A 21 10.44 -12.38 -18.87
C GLY A 21 9.77 -12.88 -17.58
N THR A 22 10.45 -13.68 -16.77
CA THR A 22 9.94 -14.13 -15.46
C THR A 22 9.66 -12.94 -14.55
N ILE A 23 8.51 -12.93 -13.86
CA ILE A 23 8.19 -11.91 -12.85
C ILE A 23 9.17 -12.04 -11.67
N ALA A 24 9.84 -10.94 -11.34
CA ALA A 24 10.78 -10.80 -10.23
C ALA A 24 10.20 -9.97 -9.07
N GLY A 25 8.89 -9.72 -9.07
CA GLY A 25 8.18 -8.93 -8.07
C GLY A 25 7.29 -7.86 -8.69
N SER A 26 6.66 -7.08 -7.82
CA SER A 26 5.91 -5.87 -8.19
C SER A 26 6.73 -4.63 -7.84
N ASP A 27 6.48 -3.56 -8.58
CA ASP A 27 6.93 -2.21 -8.24
C ASP A 27 5.72 -1.37 -7.78
N LEU A 28 4.90 -1.99 -6.92
CA LEU A 28 3.64 -1.45 -6.45
C LEU A 28 3.81 -0.99 -5.01
N ASP A 29 3.58 0.29 -4.75
CA ASP A 29 3.45 0.81 -3.39
C ASP A 29 2.00 0.67 -2.86
N MET A 30 1.83 0.83 -1.55
CA MET A 30 0.54 0.63 -0.89
C MET A 30 -0.54 1.63 -1.32
N ALA A 31 -0.19 2.90 -1.55
CA ALA A 31 -1.18 3.91 -1.97
C ALA A 31 -1.65 3.62 -3.40
N SER A 32 -0.71 3.25 -4.28
CA SER A 32 -0.97 2.76 -5.64
C SER A 32 -1.84 1.49 -5.63
N ALA A 33 -1.63 0.57 -4.67
CA ALA A 33 -2.47 -0.63 -4.52
C ALA A 33 -3.91 -0.29 -4.12
N VAL A 34 -4.11 0.66 -3.20
CA VAL A 34 -5.45 1.14 -2.82
C VAL A 34 -6.15 1.77 -4.03
N ARG A 35 -5.44 2.63 -4.79
CA ARG A 35 -5.98 3.22 -6.03
C ARG A 35 -6.37 2.17 -7.05
N PHE A 36 -5.53 1.16 -7.26
CA PHE A 36 -5.84 0.05 -8.15
C PHE A 36 -7.09 -0.72 -7.71
N GLY A 37 -7.21 -1.02 -6.41
CA GLY A 37 -8.39 -1.70 -5.87
C GLY A 37 -9.69 -0.93 -6.12
N VAL A 38 -9.67 0.39 -6.00
CA VAL A 38 -10.85 1.22 -6.26
C VAL A 38 -11.14 1.36 -7.75
N ALA A 39 -10.14 1.68 -8.57
CA ALA A 39 -10.34 2.03 -9.96
C ALA A 39 -10.58 0.83 -10.88
N GLU A 40 -9.95 -0.32 -10.58
CA GLU A 40 -9.89 -1.46 -11.52
C GLU A 40 -10.59 -2.71 -11.01
N LEU A 41 -10.54 -2.91 -9.69
CA LEU A 41 -11.26 -4.00 -9.05
C LEU A 41 -12.65 -3.57 -8.57
N GLU A 42 -13.02 -2.30 -8.83
CA GLU A 42 -14.31 -1.69 -8.47
C GLU A 42 -14.67 -1.86 -6.99
N LEU A 43 -13.66 -1.94 -6.11
CA LEU A 43 -13.88 -2.00 -4.68
C LEU A 43 -14.31 -0.64 -4.16
N THR A 44 -15.21 -0.64 -3.17
CA THR A 44 -15.44 0.57 -2.40
C THR A 44 -14.13 1.03 -1.74
N LEU A 45 -13.94 2.35 -1.59
CA LEU A 45 -12.77 2.90 -0.90
C LEU A 45 -12.60 2.30 0.50
N ALA A 46 -13.71 2.13 1.23
CA ALA A 46 -13.68 1.52 2.57
C ALA A 46 -13.11 0.10 2.55
N GLU A 47 -13.45 -0.71 1.54
CA GLU A 47 -12.96 -2.08 1.43
C GLU A 47 -11.48 -2.14 1.05
N ALA A 48 -11.06 -1.34 0.08
CA ALA A 48 -9.66 -1.21 -0.29
C ALA A 48 -8.78 -0.77 0.91
N LEU A 49 -9.27 0.17 1.73
CA LEU A 49 -8.59 0.59 2.95
C LEU A 49 -8.53 -0.50 4.02
N ARG A 50 -9.60 -1.31 4.20
CA ARG A 50 -9.57 -2.47 5.11
C ARG A 50 -8.57 -3.51 4.65
N MET A 51 -8.50 -3.79 3.35
CA MET A 51 -7.51 -4.71 2.77
C MET A 51 -6.08 -4.20 2.98
N ALA A 52 -5.85 -2.90 2.93
CA ALA A 52 -4.54 -2.30 3.14
C ALA A 52 -4.13 -2.17 4.62
N SER A 53 -5.05 -2.32 5.58
CA SER A 53 -4.80 -2.03 7.00
C SER A 53 -5.41 -3.06 7.96
N HIS A 54 -6.73 -3.11 8.06
CA HIS A 54 -7.47 -3.91 9.04
C HIS A 54 -7.27 -5.41 8.86
N TYR A 55 -7.39 -5.94 7.64
CA TYR A 55 -7.26 -7.39 7.41
C TYR A 55 -5.84 -7.89 7.67
N PRO A 56 -4.77 -7.21 7.19
CA PRO A 56 -3.40 -7.57 7.55
C PRO A 56 -3.14 -7.52 9.06
N ALA A 57 -3.59 -6.47 9.75
CA ALA A 57 -3.43 -6.35 11.21
C ALA A 57 -4.12 -7.51 11.94
N ARG A 58 -5.37 -7.82 11.57
CA ARG A 58 -6.12 -8.94 12.13
C ARG A 58 -5.46 -10.29 11.86
N TYR A 59 -4.96 -10.52 10.63
CA TYR A 59 -4.26 -11.75 10.27
C TYR A 59 -3.00 -11.95 11.12
N LEU A 60 -2.23 -10.87 11.33
CA LEU A 60 -1.02 -10.86 12.15
C LEU A 60 -1.28 -10.78 13.66
N ARG A 61 -2.56 -10.72 14.09
CA ARG A 61 -2.97 -10.56 15.50
C ARG A 61 -2.37 -9.32 16.16
N LEU A 62 -2.34 -8.22 15.41
CA LEU A 62 -1.93 -6.91 15.88
C LEU A 62 -3.17 -6.13 16.33
N ASP A 63 -3.45 -6.18 17.63
CA ASP A 63 -4.66 -5.57 18.21
C ASP A 63 -4.53 -4.06 18.49
N ASP A 64 -3.30 -3.53 18.33
CA ASP A 64 -2.98 -2.12 18.59
C ASP A 64 -3.03 -1.24 17.33
N ARG A 65 -3.25 -1.79 16.12
CA ARG A 65 -3.25 -1.04 14.86
C ARG A 65 -4.17 -1.63 13.79
N GLY A 66 -4.23 -0.99 12.61
CA GLY A 66 -5.10 -1.40 11.50
C GLY A 66 -6.54 -0.88 11.62
N THR A 67 -6.86 -0.12 12.65
CA THR A 67 -8.11 0.65 12.78
C THR A 67 -7.79 2.04 13.33
N PHE A 68 -8.59 3.03 12.96
CA PHE A 68 -8.40 4.42 13.40
C PHE A 68 -9.46 4.79 14.44
N ARG A 69 -9.13 4.60 15.73
CA ARG A 69 -10.01 4.88 16.87
C ARG A 69 -9.18 5.20 18.12
N PRO A 70 -9.75 5.90 19.13
CA PRO A 70 -9.07 6.16 20.39
C PRO A 70 -8.54 4.88 21.05
N GLY A 71 -7.35 4.97 21.64
CA GLY A 71 -6.68 3.85 22.31
C GLY A 71 -5.85 2.92 21.40
N MET A 72 -5.87 3.12 20.08
CA MET A 72 -4.96 2.43 19.15
C MET A 72 -3.64 3.19 19.02
N ARG A 73 -2.58 2.48 18.61
CA ARG A 73 -1.32 3.08 18.18
C ARG A 73 -1.60 4.00 16.98
N MET A 74 -1.03 5.21 17.04
CA MET A 74 -1.20 6.22 15.99
C MET A 74 -0.27 5.96 14.80
N ASP A 75 -0.51 4.86 14.10
CA ASP A 75 0.05 4.58 12.78
C ASP A 75 -1.00 4.97 11.73
N ALA A 76 -0.75 6.03 10.98
CA ALA A 76 -1.74 6.61 10.07
C ALA A 76 -1.11 7.16 8.79
N VAL A 77 -1.93 7.29 7.75
CA VAL A 77 -1.59 7.96 6.50
C VAL A 77 -2.67 8.99 6.17
N HIS A 78 -2.26 10.19 5.79
CA HIS A 78 -3.14 11.19 5.20
C HIS A 78 -3.08 11.03 3.68
N LEU A 79 -4.21 10.67 3.09
CA LEU A 79 -4.40 10.58 1.65
C LEU A 79 -5.18 11.81 1.17
N ASP A 80 -4.81 12.39 0.04
CA ASP A 80 -5.63 13.40 -0.64
C ASP A 80 -6.81 12.74 -1.42
N ASP A 81 -7.63 13.55 -2.08
CA ASP A 81 -8.79 13.08 -2.86
C ASP A 81 -8.38 12.15 -4.02
N GLY A 82 -7.14 12.28 -4.49
CA GLY A 82 -6.56 11.38 -5.50
C GLY A 82 -5.97 10.11 -4.89
N LEU A 83 -6.07 9.93 -3.57
CA LEU A 83 -5.48 8.83 -2.79
C LEU A 83 -3.94 8.79 -2.90
N PHE A 84 -3.31 9.96 -3.00
CA PHE A 84 -1.86 10.11 -2.85
C PHE A 84 -1.51 10.42 -1.39
N ALA A 85 -0.46 9.75 -0.88
CA ALA A 85 0.01 9.99 0.48
C ALA A 85 0.64 11.38 0.60
N LYS A 86 0.15 12.18 1.55
CA LYS A 86 0.64 13.54 1.86
C LYS A 86 1.47 13.59 3.13
N ALA A 87 1.18 12.70 4.07
CA ALA A 87 1.90 12.57 5.33
C ALA A 87 1.63 11.19 5.93
N THR A 88 2.57 10.71 6.74
CA THR A 88 2.41 9.51 7.55
C THR A 88 2.77 9.80 9.00
N TRP A 89 2.20 9.01 9.90
CA TRP A 89 2.51 9.00 11.32
C TRP A 89 2.93 7.59 11.70
N LEU A 90 4.01 7.48 12.45
CA LEU A 90 4.48 6.24 13.05
C LEU A 90 4.51 6.44 14.56
N SER A 91 3.72 5.67 15.30
CA SER A 91 3.55 5.82 16.75
C SER A 91 3.19 7.25 17.19
N GLY A 92 2.46 8.00 16.36
CA GLY A 92 2.09 9.40 16.62
C GLY A 92 3.11 10.43 16.18
N GLU A 93 4.31 10.03 15.75
CA GLU A 93 5.31 10.94 15.19
C GLU A 93 5.10 11.13 13.70
N LYS A 94 4.89 12.39 13.29
CA LYS A 94 4.74 12.74 11.88
C LYS A 94 6.07 12.53 11.15
N GLN A 95 6.05 11.75 10.08
CA GLN A 95 7.20 11.55 9.21
C GLN A 95 7.21 12.65 8.14
N LEU A 96 8.40 13.16 7.83
CA LEU A 96 8.59 14.07 6.71
C LEU A 96 8.40 13.27 5.41
N ALA A 97 7.66 13.84 4.45
CA ALA A 97 7.58 13.26 3.12
C ALA A 97 9.00 13.28 2.52
N GLY A 98 9.49 12.10 2.16
CA GLY A 98 10.71 11.94 1.35
C GLY A 98 10.44 12.20 -0.12
#